data_AF-A0A2N3CM69-F1
#
_entry.id   AF-A0A2N3CM69-F1
#
_cell.length_a   1.000
_cell.length_b   1.000
_cell.length_c   1.000
_cell.angle_alpha   90.00
_cell.angle_beta   90.00
_cell.angle_gamma   90.00
#
_symmetry.space_group_name_H-M   'P 1'
#
loop_
_entity.id
_entity.type
_entity.pdbx_description
1 polymer ?
#
loop_
_entity_poly.entity_id
_entity_poly.type
_entity_poly.pdbx_seq_one_letter_code
_entity_poly.pdbx_strand_id
1 'polypeptide(L)'
;MFDRLRERGFDVLTRNHAEAILRVDFPDQTAELVMALSEVALPIGEIIGSGGGEAPSTQRLRRRLASLGWEKHNFVLETKVDGETRESVSHEIDHVRRSGNGVLALEIEWNNKDPFFDRDLENFQRLHAQSVISLGIIVTRGASMQDALATRIERFLRLGGYETPEDLFALGMKRRTDRQRDALGRLVEKGVPFSEAFARTFVADKFGTATTHWAKLEARIARGVGNPSPLLLIGLPENVITD
;
A
#
# COMPACT_ATOMS: atom_id res chain seq x y z
N MET A 1 20.82 -2.83 5.32
CA MET A 1 20.26 -2.91 3.94
C MET A 1 19.03 -2.03 3.76
N PHE A 2 18.13 -2.00 4.76
CA PHE A 2 16.97 -1.10 4.74
C PHE A 2 17.25 0.28 5.33
N ASP A 3 18.49 0.55 5.73
CA ASP A 3 18.88 1.81 6.38
C ASP A 3 18.62 2.99 5.46
N ARG A 4 18.86 2.84 4.14
CA ARG A 4 18.48 3.83 3.13
C ARG A 4 16.99 4.15 3.12
N LEU A 5 16.11 3.17 3.35
CA LEU A 5 14.66 3.41 3.44
C LEU A 5 14.32 4.12 4.75
N ARG A 6 14.89 3.67 5.88
CA ARG A 6 14.67 4.28 7.20
C ARG A 6 15.16 5.73 7.27
N GLU A 7 16.32 6.03 6.69
CA GLU A 7 16.87 7.39 6.55
C GLU A 7 15.97 8.29 5.70
N ARG A 8 15.27 7.70 4.73
CA ARG A 8 14.20 8.37 3.97
C ARG A 8 12.85 8.33 4.69
N GLY A 9 12.81 7.97 5.98
CA GLY A 9 11.61 8.03 6.82
C GLY A 9 10.62 6.89 6.65
N PHE A 10 10.91 5.87 5.81
CA PHE A 10 10.02 4.72 5.65
C PHE A 10 9.90 3.94 6.96
N ASP A 11 8.68 3.50 7.26
CA ASP A 11 8.49 2.47 8.29
C ASP A 11 8.97 1.14 7.74
N VAL A 12 9.83 0.42 8.47
CA VAL A 12 10.35 -0.89 8.05
C VAL A 12 10.32 -1.85 9.22
N LEU A 13 9.54 -2.93 9.08
CA LEU A 13 9.41 -3.98 10.07
C LEU A 13 9.62 -5.36 9.44
N THR A 14 10.43 -6.20 10.10
CA THR A 14 10.69 -7.57 9.68
C THR A 14 10.24 -8.56 10.75
N ARG A 15 9.69 -9.71 10.33
CA ARG A 15 9.29 -10.83 11.22
C ARG A 15 9.87 -12.16 10.74
N ASN A 16 9.98 -13.11 11.66
CA ASN A 16 10.35 -14.51 11.39
C ASN A 16 11.61 -14.63 10.51
N HIS A 17 12.70 -13.97 10.94
CA HIS A 17 14.01 -13.98 10.27
C HIS A 17 14.07 -13.40 8.85
N ALA A 18 13.03 -12.69 8.41
CA ALA A 18 12.96 -12.07 7.09
C ALA A 18 14.20 -11.25 6.71
N GLU A 19 14.76 -10.48 7.65
CA GLU A 19 15.96 -9.69 7.37
C GLU A 19 17.19 -10.56 7.04
N ALA A 20 17.36 -11.70 7.72
CA ALA A 20 18.46 -12.61 7.46
C ALA A 20 18.31 -13.29 6.08
N ILE A 21 17.09 -13.78 5.78
CA ILE A 21 16.74 -14.41 4.50
C ILE A 21 17.03 -13.43 3.36
N LEU A 22 16.50 -12.20 3.44
CA LEU A 22 16.66 -11.20 2.38
C LEU A 22 18.11 -10.80 2.17
N ARG A 23 18.88 -10.66 3.26
CA ARG A 23 20.28 -10.25 3.19
C ARG A 23 21.19 -11.32 2.58
N VAL A 24 20.95 -12.59 2.89
CA VAL A 24 21.84 -13.70 2.50
C VAL A 24 21.39 -14.33 1.18
N ASP A 25 20.10 -14.64 1.06
CA ASP A 25 19.58 -15.44 -0.04
C ASP A 25 19.02 -14.58 -1.18
N PHE A 26 18.65 -13.33 -0.90
CA PHE A 26 18.02 -12.41 -1.89
C PHE A 26 18.65 -11.00 -1.94
N PRO A 27 19.99 -10.85 -1.94
CA PRO A 27 20.63 -9.53 -1.89
C PRO A 27 20.27 -8.66 -3.10
N ASP A 28 20.27 -9.24 -4.31
CA ASP A 28 19.97 -8.50 -5.55
C ASP A 28 18.50 -8.08 -5.60
N GLN A 29 17.58 -8.99 -5.28
CA GLN A 29 16.14 -8.67 -5.26
C GLN A 29 15.81 -7.64 -4.17
N THR A 30 16.52 -7.67 -3.04
CA THR A 30 16.38 -6.66 -2.00
C THR A 30 16.89 -5.30 -2.47
N ALA A 31 18.02 -5.26 -3.19
CA ALA A 31 18.53 -4.03 -3.78
C ALA A 31 17.56 -3.45 -4.84
N GLU A 32 16.99 -4.28 -5.71
CA GLU A 32 15.94 -3.91 -6.68
C GLU A 32 14.75 -3.25 -5.96
N LEU A 33 14.22 -3.90 -4.92
CA LEU A 33 13.09 -3.40 -4.14
C LEU A 33 13.40 -2.05 -3.46
N VAL A 34 14.56 -1.94 -2.80
CA VAL A 34 14.98 -0.70 -2.12
C VAL A 34 15.14 0.44 -3.12
N MET A 35 15.69 0.18 -4.32
CA MET A 35 15.78 1.19 -5.37
C MET A 35 14.40 1.63 -5.88
N ALA A 36 13.53 0.67 -6.21
CA ALA A 36 12.17 0.97 -6.69
C ALA A 36 11.38 1.81 -5.69
N LEU A 37 11.46 1.49 -4.39
CA LEU A 37 10.80 2.24 -3.32
C LEU A 37 11.42 3.61 -3.08
N SER A 38 12.74 3.74 -3.21
CA SER A 38 13.42 5.03 -3.02
C SER A 38 13.01 6.08 -4.06
N GLU A 39 12.52 5.66 -5.22
CA GLU A 39 12.09 6.52 -6.33
C GLU A 39 10.59 6.84 -6.32
N VAL A 40 9.83 6.35 -5.33
CA VAL A 40 8.38 6.60 -5.24
C VAL A 40 8.11 8.09 -5.03
N ALA A 41 7.22 8.62 -5.86
CA ALA A 41 6.67 9.96 -5.75
C ALA A 41 5.15 9.93 -5.96
N LEU A 42 4.44 10.57 -5.05
CA LEU A 42 2.99 10.63 -4.97
C LEU A 42 2.53 12.10 -5.04
N PRO A 43 2.33 12.65 -6.25
CA PRO A 43 1.82 14.00 -6.39
C PRO A 43 0.45 14.17 -5.71
N ILE A 44 0.27 15.23 -4.93
CA ILE A 44 -0.99 15.50 -4.21
C ILE A 44 -2.17 15.58 -5.18
N GLY A 45 -1.97 16.15 -6.37
CA GLY A 45 -2.97 16.17 -7.42
C GLY A 45 -3.48 14.76 -7.80
N GLU A 46 -2.60 13.76 -7.89
CA GLU A 46 -2.99 12.37 -8.17
C GLU A 46 -3.69 11.69 -6.97
N ILE A 47 -3.31 12.06 -5.74
CA ILE A 47 -3.97 11.60 -4.51
C ILE A 47 -5.43 12.11 -4.47
N ILE A 48 -5.65 13.38 -4.84
CA ILE A 48 -6.98 14.01 -4.91
C ILE A 48 -7.78 13.42 -6.08
N GLY A 49 -7.18 13.35 -7.27
CA GLY A 49 -7.86 12.96 -8.51
C GLY A 49 -8.26 11.49 -8.61
N SER A 50 -7.55 10.58 -7.94
CA SER A 50 -7.84 9.14 -8.03
C SER A 50 -9.27 8.81 -7.52
N GLY A 51 -10.16 8.38 -8.41
CA GLY A 51 -11.54 8.03 -8.10
C GLY A 51 -12.01 6.74 -8.79
N GLY A 52 -12.32 5.71 -7.99
CA GLY A 52 -12.90 4.44 -8.45
C GLY A 52 -11.91 3.43 -9.08
N GLY A 53 -10.63 3.80 -9.19
CA GLY A 53 -9.55 2.92 -9.64
C GLY A 53 -8.24 3.25 -8.93
N GLU A 54 -7.21 2.46 -9.17
CA GLU A 54 -5.88 2.65 -8.58
C GLU A 54 -5.24 3.99 -9.00
N ALA A 55 -4.52 4.63 -8.08
CA ALA A 55 -3.85 5.91 -8.35
C ALA A 55 -2.70 5.75 -9.38
N PRO A 56 -2.49 6.73 -10.28
CA PRO A 56 -1.40 6.67 -11.28
C PRO A 56 -0.02 6.45 -10.66
N SER A 57 0.20 7.04 -9.49
CA SER A 57 1.41 6.87 -8.69
C SER A 57 1.67 5.42 -8.26
N THR A 58 0.63 4.71 -7.83
CA THR A 58 0.74 3.29 -7.45
C THR A 58 1.01 2.43 -8.69
N GLN A 59 0.36 2.74 -9.82
CA GLN A 59 0.64 2.07 -11.09
C GLN A 59 2.08 2.28 -11.59
N ARG A 60 2.69 3.45 -11.32
CA ARG A 60 4.11 3.68 -11.60
C ARG A 60 5.01 2.72 -10.81
N LEU A 61 4.76 2.57 -9.50
CA LEU A 61 5.52 1.63 -8.67
C LEU A 61 5.36 0.18 -9.15
N ARG A 62 4.13 -0.25 -9.45
CA ARG A 62 3.85 -1.59 -10.02
C ARG A 62 4.63 -1.85 -11.31
N ARG A 63 4.56 -0.93 -12.27
CA ARG A 63 5.30 -1.03 -13.53
C ARG A 63 6.81 -1.05 -13.32
N ARG A 64 7.33 -0.28 -12.37
CA ARG A 64 8.75 -0.27 -12.03
C ARG A 64 9.18 -1.63 -11.48
N LEU A 65 8.44 -2.19 -10.53
CA LEU A 65 8.70 -3.53 -10.00
C LEU A 65 8.63 -4.59 -11.12
N ALA A 66 7.58 -4.56 -11.96
CA ALA A 66 7.46 -5.46 -13.10
C ALA A 66 8.64 -5.36 -14.07
N SER A 67 9.13 -4.16 -14.35
CA SER A 67 10.33 -3.96 -15.19
C SER A 67 11.62 -4.52 -14.58
N LEU A 68 11.63 -4.77 -13.27
CA LEU A 68 12.73 -5.40 -12.53
C LEU A 68 12.50 -6.91 -12.33
N GLY A 69 11.53 -7.50 -13.04
CA GLY A 69 11.23 -8.94 -12.98
C GLY A 69 10.33 -9.36 -11.81
N TRP A 70 9.64 -8.42 -11.17
CA TRP A 70 8.58 -8.71 -10.21
C TRP A 70 7.26 -8.87 -10.93
N GLU A 71 6.98 -10.09 -11.37
CA GLU A 71 5.87 -10.39 -12.26
C GLU A 71 4.63 -10.81 -11.50
N LYS A 72 3.46 -10.46 -12.03
CA LYS A 72 2.19 -10.94 -11.51
C LYS A 72 2.06 -12.44 -11.72
N HIS A 73 1.61 -13.18 -10.71
CA HIS A 73 1.52 -14.63 -10.79
C HIS A 73 0.32 -15.19 -10.03
N ASN A 74 -0.39 -16.14 -10.65
CA ASN A 74 -1.45 -16.90 -10.01
C ASN A 74 -0.92 -18.28 -9.56
N PHE A 75 -0.77 -18.46 -8.26
CA PHE A 75 -0.40 -19.74 -7.68
C PHE A 75 -1.63 -20.64 -7.59
N VAL A 76 -1.56 -21.83 -8.19
CA VAL A 76 -2.60 -22.86 -8.11
C VAL A 76 -2.09 -24.01 -7.25
N LEU A 77 -2.78 -24.26 -6.15
CA LEU A 77 -2.45 -25.31 -5.18
C LEU A 77 -3.48 -26.42 -5.33
N GLU A 78 -3.05 -27.61 -5.70
CA GLU A 78 -3.91 -28.80 -5.81
C GLU A 78 -3.53 -29.82 -4.74
N THR A 79 -4.49 -30.21 -3.90
CA THR A 79 -4.32 -31.32 -2.96
C THR A 79 -4.91 -32.59 -3.57
N LYS A 80 -4.06 -33.59 -3.79
CA LYS A 80 -4.45 -34.91 -4.32
C LYS A 80 -4.36 -35.97 -3.23
N VAL A 81 -5.43 -36.76 -3.06
CA VAL A 81 -5.49 -37.89 -2.12
C VAL A 81 -5.82 -39.12 -2.95
N ASP A 82 -4.95 -40.14 -2.91
CA ASP A 82 -5.08 -41.38 -3.70
C ASP A 82 -5.25 -41.16 -5.21
N GLY A 83 -4.65 -40.08 -5.73
CA GLY A 83 -4.72 -39.72 -7.15
C GLY A 83 -5.93 -38.85 -7.53
N GLU A 84 -6.88 -38.65 -6.62
CA GLU A 84 -8.05 -37.79 -6.83
C GLU A 84 -7.80 -36.38 -6.27
N THR A 85 -8.02 -35.35 -7.10
CA THR A 85 -8.00 -33.96 -6.63
C THR A 85 -9.19 -33.71 -5.71
N ARG A 86 -8.90 -33.36 -4.45
CA ARG A 86 -9.94 -33.05 -3.46
C ARG A 86 -10.20 -31.56 -3.29
N GLU A 87 -9.17 -30.75 -3.48
CA GLU A 87 -9.24 -29.30 -3.33
C GLU A 87 -8.27 -28.64 -4.32
N SER A 88 -8.74 -27.57 -4.97
CA SER A 88 -7.90 -26.68 -5.78
C SER A 88 -8.17 -25.26 -5.34
N VAL A 89 -7.14 -24.55 -4.90
CA VAL A 89 -7.22 -23.15 -4.47
C VAL A 89 -6.21 -22.33 -5.26
N SER A 90 -6.67 -21.22 -5.83
CA SER A 90 -5.82 -20.29 -6.56
C SER A 90 -5.67 -18.96 -5.82
N HIS A 91 -4.45 -18.45 -5.75
CA HIS A 91 -4.13 -17.15 -5.18
C HIS A 91 -3.28 -16.34 -6.15
N GLU A 92 -3.82 -15.21 -6.56
CA GLU A 92 -3.08 -14.24 -7.36
C GLU A 92 -2.25 -13.36 -6.44
N ILE A 93 -0.95 -13.25 -6.75
CA ILE A 93 -0.05 -12.29 -6.12
C ILE A 93 0.43 -11.30 -7.16
N ASP A 94 0.37 -10.02 -6.82
CA ASP A 94 0.63 -8.94 -7.76
C ASP A 94 2.08 -8.84 -8.21
N HIS A 95 3.03 -9.18 -7.33
CA HIS A 95 4.46 -9.08 -7.61
C HIS A 95 5.21 -10.28 -7.04
N VAL A 96 5.68 -11.16 -7.92
CA VAL A 96 6.47 -12.34 -7.56
C VAL A 96 7.85 -12.22 -8.17
N ARG A 97 8.87 -12.38 -7.34
CA ARG A 97 10.27 -12.36 -7.77
C ARG A 97 10.91 -13.70 -7.45
N ARG A 98 11.26 -14.43 -8.51
CA ARG A 98 11.94 -15.73 -8.43
C ARG A 98 13.46 -15.55 -8.50
N SER A 99 14.19 -16.31 -7.70
CA SER A 99 15.65 -16.43 -7.76
C SER A 99 16.05 -17.91 -7.64
N GLY A 100 17.34 -18.21 -7.78
CA GLY A 100 17.85 -19.56 -7.53
C GLY A 100 17.66 -20.05 -6.09
N ASN A 101 17.45 -19.14 -5.14
CA ASN A 101 17.31 -19.44 -3.71
C ASN A 101 15.85 -19.48 -3.23
N GLY A 102 14.89 -19.20 -4.11
CA GLY A 102 13.47 -19.27 -3.78
C GLY A 102 12.65 -18.14 -4.39
N VAL A 103 11.59 -17.75 -3.69
CA VAL A 103 10.55 -16.89 -4.26
C VAL A 103 10.11 -15.85 -3.23
N LEU A 104 10.13 -14.58 -3.63
CA LEU A 104 9.56 -13.48 -2.86
C LEU A 104 8.20 -13.13 -3.42
N ALA A 105 7.23 -12.91 -2.55
CA ALA A 105 5.88 -12.45 -2.90
C ALA A 105 5.63 -11.07 -2.29
N LEU A 106 5.12 -10.12 -3.08
CA LEU A 106 4.91 -8.75 -2.66
C LEU A 106 3.51 -8.27 -3.06
N GLU A 107 2.82 -7.69 -2.08
CA GLU A 107 1.55 -6.98 -2.26
C GLU A 107 1.69 -5.48 -1.99
N ILE A 108 1.08 -4.67 -2.85
CA ILE A 108 0.97 -3.22 -2.65
C ILE A 108 -0.46 -2.90 -2.25
N GLU A 109 -0.63 -2.53 -0.99
CA GLU A 109 -1.91 -2.24 -0.38
C GLU A 109 -2.13 -0.71 -0.32
N TRP A 110 -2.87 -0.19 -1.30
CA TRP A 110 -3.15 1.23 -1.47
C TRP A 110 -4.63 1.55 -1.29
N ASN A 111 -4.99 1.88 -0.05
CA ASN A 111 -6.32 2.38 0.30
C ASN A 111 -7.47 1.37 0.04
N ASN A 112 -7.14 0.09 -0.01
CA ASN A 112 -8.08 -1.03 -0.04
C ASN A 112 -8.83 -1.12 1.29
N LYS A 113 -9.92 -1.90 1.32
CA LYS A 113 -10.64 -2.20 2.57
C LYS A 113 -9.73 -3.00 3.51
N ASP A 114 -9.87 -2.80 4.81
CA ASP A 114 -8.98 -3.44 5.79
C ASP A 114 -8.94 -4.99 5.82
N PRO A 115 -9.93 -5.78 5.33
CA PRO A 115 -9.79 -7.24 5.30
C PRO A 115 -8.76 -7.75 4.29
N PHE A 116 -8.23 -6.88 3.42
CA PHE A 116 -7.19 -7.25 2.46
C PHE A 116 -5.91 -7.68 3.17
N PHE A 117 -5.48 -6.97 4.22
CA PHE A 117 -4.31 -7.40 4.99
C PHE A 117 -4.46 -8.80 5.58
N ASP A 118 -5.64 -9.14 6.11
CA ASP A 118 -5.86 -10.47 6.68
C ASP A 118 -5.73 -11.55 5.58
N ARG A 119 -6.32 -11.29 4.40
CA ARG A 119 -6.21 -12.16 3.22
C ARG A 119 -4.76 -12.33 2.76
N ASP A 120 -4.00 -11.25 2.60
CA ASP A 120 -2.64 -11.31 2.05
C ASP A 120 -1.69 -12.01 3.02
N LEU A 121 -1.81 -11.71 4.32
CA LEU A 121 -1.02 -12.37 5.36
C LEU A 121 -1.33 -13.86 5.47
N GLU A 122 -2.61 -14.25 5.40
CA GLU A 122 -3.02 -15.66 5.36
C GLU A 122 -2.52 -16.38 4.09
N ASN A 123 -2.55 -15.69 2.94
CA ASN A 123 -2.01 -16.23 1.69
C ASN A 123 -0.51 -16.46 1.79
N PHE A 124 0.26 -15.49 2.31
CA PHE A 124 1.70 -15.65 2.52
C PHE A 124 2.01 -16.76 3.51
N GLN A 125 1.22 -16.91 4.57
CA GLN A 125 1.36 -18.02 5.51
C GLN A 125 1.17 -19.37 4.81
N ARG A 126 0.09 -19.53 4.04
CA ARG A 126 -0.23 -20.78 3.33
C ARG A 126 0.85 -21.14 2.31
N LEU A 127 1.24 -20.17 1.47
CA LEU A 127 2.25 -20.38 0.44
C LEU A 127 3.62 -20.69 1.05
N HIS A 128 4.00 -20.03 2.13
CA HIS A 128 5.25 -20.33 2.83
C HIS A 128 5.22 -21.71 3.49
N ALA A 129 4.10 -22.10 4.13
CA ALA A 129 3.95 -23.42 4.74
C ALA A 129 4.11 -24.57 3.73
N GLN A 130 3.83 -24.32 2.46
CA GLN A 130 4.01 -25.27 1.36
C GLN A 130 5.33 -25.09 0.60
N SER A 131 6.25 -24.27 1.12
CA SER A 131 7.54 -23.94 0.48
C SER A 131 7.41 -23.32 -0.92
N VAL A 132 6.26 -22.72 -1.23
CA VAL A 132 6.00 -22.05 -2.52
C VAL A 132 6.66 -20.67 -2.56
N ILE A 133 6.66 -19.98 -1.42
CA ILE A 133 7.38 -18.72 -1.22
C ILE A 133 8.33 -18.83 -0.04
N SER A 134 9.43 -18.09 -0.11
CA SER A 134 10.40 -17.92 0.97
C SER A 134 9.97 -16.82 1.93
N LEU A 135 9.30 -15.77 1.43
CA LEU A 135 8.97 -14.57 2.21
C LEU A 135 7.86 -13.74 1.55
N GLY A 136 6.97 -13.18 2.38
CA GLY A 136 5.94 -12.22 1.98
C GLY A 136 6.34 -10.76 2.27
N ILE A 137 5.96 -9.84 1.39
CA ILE A 137 6.26 -8.41 1.49
C ILE A 137 4.96 -7.61 1.35
N ILE A 138 4.75 -6.62 2.23
CA ILE A 138 3.64 -5.68 2.09
C ILE A 138 4.18 -4.26 2.03
N VAL A 139 3.77 -3.52 1.01
CA VAL A 139 3.99 -2.07 0.90
C VAL A 139 2.64 -1.37 1.08
N THR A 140 2.56 -0.42 2.02
CA THR A 140 1.33 0.34 2.29
C THR A 140 1.64 1.78 2.68
N ARG A 141 0.60 2.58 3.01
CA ARG A 141 0.78 3.93 3.55
C ARG A 141 1.39 3.85 4.95
N GLY A 142 2.52 4.51 5.15
CA GLY A 142 3.23 4.60 6.43
C GLY A 142 2.51 5.48 7.45
N ALA A 143 3.00 5.45 8.69
CA ALA A 143 2.45 6.25 9.79
C ALA A 143 2.58 7.75 9.50
N SER A 144 3.78 8.21 9.13
CA SER A 144 4.03 9.63 8.83
C SER A 144 3.20 10.13 7.64
N MET A 145 3.06 9.32 6.59
CA MET A 145 2.18 9.65 5.46
C MET A 145 0.73 9.78 5.90
N GLN A 146 0.23 8.81 6.66
CA GLN A 146 -1.15 8.77 7.11
C GLN A 146 -1.50 10.03 7.92
N ASP A 147 -0.62 10.44 8.83
CA ASP A 147 -0.81 11.62 9.68
C ASP A 147 -0.74 12.93 8.88
N ALA A 148 0.13 12.99 7.87
CA ALA A 148 0.38 14.20 7.10
C ALA A 148 -0.64 14.47 5.97
N LEU A 149 -1.40 13.47 5.53
CA LEU A 149 -2.28 13.56 4.34
C LEU A 149 -3.19 14.78 4.36
N ALA A 150 -3.88 15.05 5.49
CA ALA A 150 -4.82 16.17 5.58
C ALA A 150 -4.10 17.52 5.47
N THR A 151 -3.01 17.70 6.22
CA THR A 151 -2.22 18.94 6.20
C THR A 151 -1.57 19.20 4.84
N ARG A 152 -1.07 18.14 4.17
CA ARG A 152 -0.47 18.27 2.83
C ARG A 152 -1.51 18.65 1.79
N ILE A 153 -2.68 18.01 1.79
CA ILE A 153 -3.78 18.34 0.88
C ILE A 153 -4.29 19.77 1.13
N GLU A 154 -4.52 20.15 2.38
CA GLU A 154 -4.96 21.51 2.73
C GLU A 154 -3.97 22.56 2.21
N ARG A 155 -2.67 22.36 2.47
CA ARG A 155 -1.61 23.27 2.01
C ARG A 155 -1.60 23.38 0.50
N PHE A 156 -1.66 22.27 -0.21
CA PHE A 156 -1.68 22.23 -1.68
C PHE A 156 -2.88 23.02 -2.23
N LEU A 157 -4.08 22.79 -1.68
CA LEU A 157 -5.29 23.48 -2.11
C LEU A 157 -5.22 24.99 -1.84
N ARG A 158 -4.76 25.37 -0.65
CA ARG A 158 -4.64 26.78 -0.25
C ARG A 158 -3.62 27.53 -1.09
N LEU A 159 -2.46 26.93 -1.37
CA LEU A 159 -1.41 27.57 -2.18
C LEU A 159 -1.77 27.58 -3.67
N GLY A 160 -2.52 26.59 -4.14
CA GLY A 160 -3.01 26.51 -5.51
C GLY A 160 -4.24 27.38 -5.79
N GLY A 161 -4.83 28.02 -4.78
CA GLY A 161 -6.02 28.87 -4.95
C GLY A 161 -7.29 28.09 -5.29
N TYR A 162 -7.40 26.84 -4.83
CA TYR A 162 -8.62 26.04 -4.99
C TYR A 162 -9.62 26.45 -3.90
N GLU A 163 -10.78 26.98 -4.31
CA GLU A 163 -11.77 27.55 -3.39
C GLU A 163 -13.12 26.81 -3.43
N THR A 164 -13.34 25.99 -4.47
CA THR A 164 -14.59 25.27 -4.69
C THR A 164 -14.36 23.80 -5.06
N PRO A 165 -15.36 22.91 -4.85
CA PRO A 165 -15.29 21.52 -5.31
C PRO A 165 -15.03 21.39 -6.83
N GLU A 166 -15.56 22.31 -7.62
CA GLU A 166 -15.47 22.33 -9.08
C GLU A 166 -14.03 22.56 -9.57
N ASP A 167 -13.23 23.35 -8.85
CA ASP A 167 -11.81 23.60 -9.17
C ASP A 167 -11.00 22.29 -9.19
N LEU A 168 -11.42 21.30 -8.40
CA LEU A 168 -10.74 20.01 -8.27
C LEU A 168 -10.98 19.08 -9.46
N PHE A 169 -11.92 19.41 -10.35
CA PHE A 169 -12.10 18.66 -11.60
C PHE A 169 -10.87 18.75 -12.50
N ALA A 170 -10.13 19.86 -12.44
CA ALA A 170 -8.85 20.02 -13.14
C ALA A 170 -7.77 19.02 -12.64
N LEU A 171 -7.90 18.54 -11.40
CA LEU A 171 -7.05 17.50 -10.82
C LEU A 171 -7.54 16.08 -11.15
N GLY A 172 -8.61 15.94 -11.94
CA GLY A 172 -9.23 14.66 -12.26
C GLY A 172 -10.20 14.16 -11.19
N MET A 173 -10.56 14.97 -10.20
CA MET A 173 -11.52 14.57 -9.18
C MET A 173 -12.91 14.37 -9.80
N LYS A 174 -13.56 13.25 -9.48
CA LYS A 174 -14.96 13.01 -9.86
C LYS A 174 -15.91 13.77 -8.93
N ARG A 175 -17.12 14.03 -9.43
CA ARG A 175 -18.19 14.62 -8.62
C ARG A 175 -18.42 13.81 -7.34
N ARG A 176 -18.38 14.50 -6.19
CA ARG A 176 -18.62 13.91 -4.87
C ARG A 176 -20.10 13.53 -4.69
N THR A 177 -20.34 12.46 -3.94
CA THR A 177 -21.69 12.00 -3.58
C THR A 177 -22.40 13.04 -2.71
N ASP A 178 -23.73 12.99 -2.63
CA ASP A 178 -24.52 13.91 -1.80
C ASP A 178 -24.02 13.91 -0.35
N ARG A 179 -23.84 12.72 0.22
CA ARG A 179 -23.26 12.52 1.57
C ARG A 179 -21.93 13.25 1.77
N GLN A 180 -21.03 13.17 0.79
CA GLN A 180 -19.71 13.79 0.86
C GLN A 180 -19.80 15.33 0.74
N ARG A 181 -20.69 15.84 -0.12
CA ARG A 181 -20.92 17.29 -0.25
C ARG A 181 -21.56 17.87 1.00
N ASP A 182 -22.53 17.18 1.59
CA ASP A 182 -23.20 17.64 2.81
C ASP A 182 -22.21 17.70 3.98
N ALA A 183 -21.29 16.74 4.09
CA ALA A 183 -20.25 16.74 5.11
C ALA A 183 -19.29 17.94 4.96
N LEU A 184 -18.94 18.28 3.71
CA LEU A 184 -18.13 19.46 3.39
C LEU A 184 -18.88 20.76 3.68
N GLY A 185 -20.12 20.88 3.20
CA GLY A 185 -20.97 22.06 3.36
C GLY A 185 -21.14 22.45 4.83
N ARG A 186 -21.40 21.47 5.71
CA ARG A 186 -21.52 21.70 7.17
C ARG A 186 -20.29 22.32 7.82
N LEU A 187 -19.09 22.08 7.31
CA LEU A 187 -17.86 22.70 7.84
C LEU A 187 -17.69 24.12 7.30
N VAL A 188 -17.95 24.31 6.01
CA VAL A 188 -17.88 25.62 5.35
C VAL A 188 -18.92 26.59 5.93
N GLU A 189 -20.14 26.12 6.18
CA GLU A 189 -21.20 26.90 6.86
C GLU A 189 -20.80 27.35 8.27
N LYS A 190 -19.89 26.63 8.92
CA LYS A 190 -19.31 26.99 10.23
C LYS A 190 -18.12 27.94 10.13
N GLY A 191 -17.80 28.43 8.93
CA GLY A 191 -16.68 29.33 8.67
C GLY A 191 -15.32 28.65 8.53
N VAL A 192 -15.26 27.32 8.42
CA VAL A 192 -14.00 26.62 8.14
C VAL A 192 -13.61 26.89 6.68
N PRO A 193 -12.35 27.30 6.38
CA PRO A 193 -11.89 27.49 5.01
C PRO A 193 -12.09 26.25 4.14
N PHE A 194 -12.40 26.44 2.86
CA PHE A 194 -12.66 25.33 1.93
C PHE A 194 -11.52 24.30 1.89
N SER A 195 -10.27 24.74 1.81
CA SER A 195 -9.09 23.86 1.75
C SER A 195 -8.99 22.93 2.97
N GLU A 196 -9.21 23.47 4.17
CA GLU A 196 -9.19 22.73 5.45
C GLU A 196 -10.40 21.78 5.54
N ALA A 197 -11.60 22.28 5.22
CA ALA A 197 -12.83 21.51 5.26
C ALA A 197 -12.81 20.35 4.26
N PHE A 198 -12.31 20.60 3.04
CA PHE A 198 -12.14 19.59 2.02
C PHE A 198 -11.12 18.54 2.45
N ALA A 199 -9.92 18.95 2.86
CA ALA A 199 -8.86 18.01 3.24
C ALA A 199 -9.31 17.06 4.36
N ARG A 200 -9.94 17.60 5.41
CA ARG A 200 -10.47 16.80 6.53
C ARG A 200 -11.52 15.79 6.07
N THR A 201 -12.54 16.24 5.34
CA THR A 201 -13.63 15.34 4.90
C THR A 201 -13.18 14.34 3.86
N PHE A 202 -12.24 14.72 2.99
CA PHE A 202 -11.68 13.85 1.97
C PHE A 202 -10.80 12.75 2.59
N VAL A 203 -9.88 13.10 3.49
CA VAL A 203 -9.02 12.11 4.16
C VAL A 203 -9.84 11.19 5.05
N ALA A 204 -10.81 11.71 5.82
CA ALA A 204 -11.66 10.88 6.66
C ALA A 204 -12.48 9.85 5.85
N ASP A 205 -12.99 10.25 4.68
CA ASP A 205 -13.81 9.40 3.81
C ASP A 205 -12.95 8.40 3.02
N LYS A 206 -11.89 8.88 2.37
CA LYS A 206 -11.09 8.08 1.45
C LYS A 206 -10.01 7.29 2.16
N PHE A 207 -9.30 7.91 3.08
CA PHE A 207 -8.05 7.42 3.67
C PHE A 207 -8.18 7.07 5.16
N GLY A 208 -9.42 7.03 5.68
CA GLY A 208 -9.71 6.83 7.10
C GLY A 208 -9.49 5.40 7.60
N THR A 209 -9.97 5.13 8.81
CA THR A 209 -9.70 3.89 9.56
C THR A 209 -10.22 2.61 8.91
N ALA A 210 -11.13 2.69 7.94
CA ALA A 210 -11.66 1.53 7.23
C ALA A 210 -10.75 1.02 6.09
N THR A 211 -9.58 1.65 5.90
CA THR A 211 -8.68 1.37 4.78
C THR A 211 -7.27 0.96 5.23
N THR A 212 -6.51 0.32 4.34
CA THR A 212 -5.16 -0.21 4.62
C THR A 212 -4.12 0.88 4.84
N HIS A 213 -3.46 0.86 6.00
CA HIS A 213 -2.36 1.75 6.40
C HIS A 213 -1.55 1.11 7.55
N TRP A 214 -0.40 1.70 7.89
CA TRP A 214 0.59 1.14 8.81
C TRP A 214 0.02 0.66 10.16
N ALA A 215 -0.70 1.52 10.89
CA ALA A 215 -1.25 1.15 12.21
C ALA A 215 -2.19 -0.07 12.15
N LYS A 216 -2.96 -0.22 11.06
CA LYS A 216 -3.83 -1.38 10.82
C LYS A 216 -3.05 -2.65 10.52
N LEU A 217 -1.91 -2.53 9.84
CA LEU A 217 -1.01 -3.65 9.55
C LEU A 217 -0.29 -4.09 10.83
N GLU A 218 0.28 -3.15 11.58
CA GLU A 218 0.94 -3.44 12.86
C GLU A 218 0.02 -4.14 13.85
N ALA A 219 -1.24 -3.71 13.97
CA ALA A 219 -2.23 -4.35 14.85
C ALA A 219 -2.50 -5.82 14.47
N ARG A 220 -2.38 -6.19 13.19
CA ARG A 220 -2.52 -7.59 12.74
C ARG A 220 -1.30 -8.41 13.08
N ILE A 221 -0.12 -7.86 12.83
CA ILE A 221 1.16 -8.50 13.13
C ILE A 221 1.32 -8.71 14.63
N ALA A 222 0.93 -7.74 15.46
CA ALA A 222 0.94 -7.86 16.92
C ALA A 222 0.01 -8.97 17.43
N ARG A 223 -1.08 -9.26 16.71
CA ARG A 223 -1.99 -10.39 16.97
C ARG A 223 -1.50 -11.72 16.38
N GLY A 224 -0.36 -11.72 15.68
CA GLY A 224 0.24 -12.91 15.09
C GLY A 224 -0.34 -13.34 13.74
N VAL A 225 -1.14 -12.49 13.07
CA VAL A 225 -1.66 -12.78 11.73
C VAL A 225 -0.50 -12.92 10.74
N GLY A 226 -0.52 -13.98 9.92
CA GLY A 226 0.54 -14.30 8.95
C GLY A 226 1.70 -15.14 9.51
N ASN A 227 1.76 -15.39 10.82
CA ASN A 227 2.77 -16.30 11.39
C ASN A 227 2.52 -17.75 10.93
N PRO A 228 3.58 -18.55 10.70
CA PRO A 228 5.00 -18.24 10.94
C PRO A 228 5.75 -17.69 9.72
N SER A 229 5.06 -17.15 8.70
CA SER A 229 5.70 -16.68 7.47
C SER A 229 6.75 -15.59 7.73
N PRO A 230 7.95 -15.65 7.12
CA PRO A 230 8.86 -14.51 7.03
C PRO A 230 8.17 -13.34 6.34
N LEU A 231 8.20 -12.17 6.97
CA LEU A 231 7.54 -10.97 6.47
C LEU A 231 8.46 -9.75 6.49
N LEU A 232 8.42 -8.98 5.41
CA LEU A 232 8.93 -7.60 5.34
C LEU A 232 7.76 -6.65 5.11
N LEU A 233 7.59 -5.68 6.00
CA LEU A 233 6.51 -4.70 5.94
C LEU A 233 7.11 -3.31 5.77
N ILE A 234 6.56 -2.54 4.84
CA ILE A 234 7.07 -1.23 4.45
C ILE A 234 5.94 -0.21 4.42
N GLY A 235 6.08 0.84 5.21
CA GLY A 235 5.22 2.02 5.21
C GLY A 235 5.82 3.14 4.39
N LEU A 236 5.10 3.61 3.36
CA LEU A 236 5.49 4.78 2.58
C LEU A 236 5.39 6.05 3.44
N PRO A 237 6.45 6.86 3.53
CA PRO A 237 6.50 8.02 4.43
C PRO A 237 5.90 9.29 3.84
N GLU A 238 5.71 10.32 4.67
CA GLU A 238 5.24 11.63 4.19
C GLU A 238 6.11 12.20 3.05
N ASN A 239 7.42 12.00 3.09
CA ASN A 239 8.32 12.65 2.14
C ASN A 239 8.20 12.14 0.69
N VAL A 240 7.49 11.03 0.45
CA VAL A 240 7.16 10.61 -0.92
C VAL A 240 5.95 11.36 -1.47
N ILE A 241 5.20 12.09 -0.63
CA ILE A 241 4.16 13.02 -1.09
C ILE A 241 4.85 14.25 -1.68
N THR A 242 4.56 14.55 -2.94
CA THR A 242 5.11 15.71 -3.65
C THR A 242 3.99 16.69 -4.00
N ASP A 243 4.33 17.97 -4.03
CA ASP A 243 3.40 19.04 -4.43
C ASP A 243 3.27 19.09 -5.97
#